data_AF-A0A3D0DAL3-F1
#
_entry.id   AF-A0A3D0DAL3-F1
#
_cell.length_a   1.000
_cell.length_b   1.000
_cell.length_c   1.000
_cell.angle_alpha   90.00
_cell.angle_beta   90.00
_cell.angle_gamma   90.00
#
_symmetry.space_group_name_H-M   'P 1'
#
loop_
_entity.id
_entity.type
_entity.pdbx_description
1 polymer ?
#
loop_
_entity_poly.entity_id
_entity_poly.type
_entity_poly.pdbx_seq_one_letter_code
_entity_poly.pdbx_strand_id
1 'polypeptide(L)'
;MSTNTAPGQTQPRAQRPRLDRRQVLETALALVDAEGLQALSMRRLGAALGIDAMAIYGYVHGKDALLDGLVELLWAETSAPAGASGPWTERLRGFVRAIRALFHRHPHAAPLLLRPNVLPESVLTAFDRYLEMLRDAGFAEPRAAEILRTLVAYGIGYGVMELSCYSLTGLQEYDPLSQRERLVRLGQLLPRGIAPRLTQVAMTMCVECEPEADFEFGLDLLLQGLERFQSGRDADQGAPAAREATTRGED
;
A
#
# COMPACT_ATOMS: atom_id res chain seq x y z
N MET A 1 46.94 -11.63 -58.72
CA MET A 1 45.51 -11.46 -59.02
C MET A 1 44.83 -12.75 -58.57
N SER A 2 43.96 -12.85 -57.58
CA SER A 2 43.14 -11.85 -56.90
C SER A 2 42.83 -12.31 -55.47
N THR A 3 42.82 -11.36 -54.56
CA THR A 3 42.32 -11.43 -53.19
C THR A 3 40.78 -11.43 -53.19
N ASN A 4 40.13 -12.29 -52.40
CA ASN A 4 38.72 -12.12 -52.06
C ASN A 4 38.56 -12.16 -50.54
N THR A 5 38.58 -10.96 -49.95
CA THR A 5 38.25 -10.69 -48.55
C THR A 5 36.75 -10.41 -48.48
N ALA A 6 36.01 -11.26 -47.77
CA ALA A 6 34.59 -11.02 -47.50
C ALA A 6 34.42 -9.86 -46.50
N PRO A 7 33.43 -8.96 -46.68
CA PRO A 7 33.21 -7.83 -45.79
C PRO A 7 32.56 -8.25 -44.48
N GLY A 8 33.11 -7.74 -43.37
CA GLY A 8 32.56 -7.91 -42.03
C GLY A 8 31.16 -7.31 -41.92
N GLN A 9 30.21 -8.13 -41.48
CA GLN A 9 28.86 -7.68 -41.14
C GLN A 9 28.92 -6.94 -39.81
N THR A 10 28.86 -5.61 -39.86
CA THR A 10 28.68 -4.78 -38.67
C THR A 10 27.25 -4.98 -38.17
N GLN A 11 27.09 -5.78 -37.12
CA GLN A 11 25.80 -5.95 -36.44
C GLN A 11 25.32 -4.57 -35.94
N PRO A 12 24.04 -4.20 -36.15
CA PRO A 12 23.50 -2.95 -35.65
C PRO A 12 23.61 -2.97 -34.12
N ARG A 13 24.42 -2.05 -33.58
CA ARG A 13 24.54 -1.82 -32.15
C ARG A 13 23.14 -1.47 -31.64
N ALA A 14 22.49 -2.40 -30.95
CA ALA A 14 21.18 -2.19 -30.36
C ALA A 14 21.20 -0.85 -29.61
N GLN A 15 20.44 0.12 -30.11
CA GLN A 15 20.34 1.44 -29.50
C GLN A 15 19.76 1.21 -28.11
N ARG A 16 20.57 1.42 -27.06
CA ARG A 16 20.08 1.40 -25.69
C ARG A 16 18.86 2.33 -25.63
N PRO A 17 17.73 1.90 -25.05
CA PRO A 17 16.58 2.77 -24.85
C PRO A 17 17.05 4.08 -24.22
N ARG A 18 16.55 5.21 -24.72
CA ARG A 18 16.79 6.50 -24.07
C ARG A 18 16.24 6.41 -22.66
N LEU A 19 17.12 6.57 -21.69
CA LEU A 19 16.76 6.61 -20.28
C LEU A 19 15.71 7.71 -20.06
N ASP A 20 14.64 7.39 -19.33
CA ASP A 20 13.62 8.34 -18.91
C ASP A 20 13.49 8.37 -17.37
N ARG A 21 12.69 9.32 -16.85
CA ARG A 21 12.47 9.46 -15.40
C ARG A 21 11.91 8.18 -14.79
N ARG A 22 11.00 7.49 -15.49
CA ARG A 22 10.35 6.27 -14.99
C ARG A 22 11.37 5.15 -14.81
N GLN A 23 12.25 4.94 -15.79
CA GLN A 23 13.29 3.93 -15.71
C GLN A 23 14.32 4.21 -14.61
N VAL A 24 14.64 5.48 -14.35
CA VAL A 24 15.46 5.89 -13.19
C VAL A 24 14.78 5.49 -11.87
N LEU A 25 13.47 5.75 -11.74
CA LEU A 25 12.69 5.43 -10.54
C LEU A 25 12.52 3.90 -10.35
N GLU A 26 12.20 3.16 -11.40
CA GLU A 26 12.07 1.69 -11.36
C GLU A 26 13.40 1.03 -10.96
N THR A 27 14.53 1.53 -11.48
CA THR A 27 15.86 1.03 -11.08
C THR A 27 16.18 1.38 -9.63
N ALA A 28 15.80 2.58 -9.18
CA ALA A 28 15.96 2.97 -7.79
C ALA A 28 15.10 2.10 -6.84
N LEU A 29 13.85 1.80 -7.22
CA LEU A 29 12.97 0.92 -6.47
C LEU A 29 13.59 -0.48 -6.32
N ALA A 30 14.05 -1.06 -7.44
CA ALA A 30 14.70 -2.38 -7.42
C ALA A 30 15.96 -2.41 -6.54
N LEU A 31 16.75 -1.33 -6.51
CA LEU A 31 17.89 -1.21 -5.58
C LEU A 31 17.45 -1.17 -4.12
N VAL A 32 16.38 -0.43 -3.81
CA VAL A 32 15.85 -0.36 -2.44
C VAL A 32 15.32 -1.71 -1.99
N ASP A 33 14.60 -2.42 -2.86
CA ASP A 33 14.08 -3.76 -2.53
C ASP A 33 15.18 -4.81 -2.35
N ALA A 34 16.32 -4.65 -3.02
CA ALA A 34 17.43 -5.60 -2.91
C ALA A 34 18.38 -5.29 -1.74
N GLU A 35 18.68 -4.01 -1.49
CA GLU A 35 19.78 -3.58 -0.61
C GLU A 35 19.32 -2.69 0.55
N GLY A 36 18.03 -2.35 0.59
CA GLY A 36 17.46 -1.42 1.56
C GLY A 36 17.65 0.06 1.18
N LEU A 37 16.85 0.92 1.82
CA LEU A 37 16.80 2.35 1.52
C LEU A 37 18.14 3.08 1.78
N GLN A 38 18.92 2.61 2.75
CA GLN A 38 20.23 3.13 3.12
C GLN A 38 21.27 3.02 2.01
N ALA A 39 21.15 2.01 1.12
CA ALA A 39 22.06 1.82 0.00
C ALA A 39 21.78 2.82 -1.15
N LEU A 40 20.61 3.47 -1.15
CA LEU A 40 20.22 4.39 -2.20
C LEU A 40 20.98 5.72 -2.10
N SER A 41 21.93 5.87 -3.02
CA SER A 41 22.67 7.10 -3.32
C SER A 41 22.70 7.37 -4.82
N MET A 42 22.88 8.62 -5.23
CA MET A 42 22.98 8.98 -6.66
C MET A 42 24.12 8.23 -7.34
N ARG A 43 25.24 8.02 -6.64
CA ARG A 43 26.37 7.25 -7.17
C ARG A 43 26.04 5.77 -7.36
N ARG A 44 25.37 5.13 -6.39
CA ARG A 44 24.95 3.73 -6.49
C ARG A 44 23.93 3.54 -7.62
N LEU A 45 22.98 4.46 -7.74
CA LEU A 45 21.97 4.48 -8.78
C LEU A 45 22.60 4.69 -10.18
N GLY A 46 23.55 5.62 -10.31
CA GLY A 46 24.29 5.84 -11.55
C GLY A 46 25.08 4.60 -11.99
N ALA A 47 25.74 3.94 -11.03
CA ALA A 47 26.43 2.67 -11.30
C ALA A 47 25.46 1.57 -11.77
N ALA A 48 24.27 1.47 -11.18
CA ALA A 48 23.25 0.50 -11.62
C ALA A 48 22.69 0.80 -13.01
N LEU A 49 22.52 2.10 -13.33
CA LEU A 49 22.05 2.57 -14.64
C LEU A 49 23.17 2.61 -15.71
N GLY A 50 24.43 2.44 -15.32
CA GLY A 50 25.58 2.57 -16.21
C GLY A 50 25.83 4.00 -16.71
N ILE A 51 25.48 5.01 -15.93
CA ILE A 51 25.65 6.44 -16.23
C ILE A 51 26.37 7.18 -15.09
N ASP A 52 26.88 8.37 -15.40
CA ASP A 52 27.45 9.25 -14.37
C ASP A 52 26.34 9.77 -13.42
N ALA A 53 26.67 9.94 -12.15
CA ALA A 53 25.72 10.43 -11.14
C ALA A 53 25.16 11.82 -11.48
N MET A 54 25.95 12.69 -12.14
CA MET A 54 25.48 14.01 -12.58
C MET A 54 24.36 13.91 -13.62
N ALA A 55 24.36 12.88 -14.45
CA ALA A 55 23.31 12.69 -15.46
C ALA A 55 21.94 12.36 -14.83
N ILE A 56 21.91 11.80 -13.62
CA ILE A 56 20.66 11.49 -12.89
C ILE A 56 19.91 12.77 -12.51
N TYR A 57 20.64 13.85 -12.20
CA TYR A 57 20.04 15.13 -11.82
C TYR A 57 19.24 15.78 -12.96
N GLY A 58 19.44 15.35 -14.21
CA GLY A 58 18.58 15.73 -15.33
C GLY A 58 17.18 15.09 -15.30
N TYR A 59 16.98 14.03 -14.51
CA TYR A 59 15.70 13.30 -14.39
C TYR A 59 15.03 13.50 -13.03
N VAL A 60 15.81 13.63 -11.95
CA VAL A 60 15.31 13.83 -10.58
C VAL A 60 16.14 14.89 -9.85
N HIS A 61 15.48 15.88 -9.26
CA HIS A 61 16.14 17.01 -8.59
C HIS A 61 16.58 16.67 -7.16
N GLY A 62 17.50 15.71 -7.02
CA GLY A 62 18.06 15.32 -5.73
C GLY A 62 17.35 14.14 -5.06
N LYS A 63 17.81 13.81 -3.84
CA LYS A 63 17.39 12.58 -3.14
C LYS A 63 15.92 12.65 -2.72
N ASP A 64 15.41 13.79 -2.29
CA ASP A 64 14.00 13.90 -1.91
C ASP A 64 13.08 13.71 -3.12
N ALA A 65 13.34 14.38 -4.24
CA ALA A 65 12.56 14.18 -5.47
C ALA A 65 12.62 12.72 -5.99
N LEU A 66 13.74 12.02 -5.77
CA LEU A 66 13.85 10.59 -6.05
C LEU A 66 12.92 9.77 -5.14
N LEU A 67 12.94 10.04 -3.83
CA LEU A 67 12.10 9.34 -2.85
C LEU A 67 10.61 9.61 -3.06
N ASP A 68 10.25 10.84 -3.41
CA ASP A 68 8.87 11.20 -3.73
C ASP A 68 8.39 10.50 -5.02
N GLY A 69 9.29 10.33 -6.00
CA GLY A 69 9.03 9.51 -7.18
C GLY A 69 8.88 8.01 -6.88
N LEU A 70 9.58 7.48 -5.87
CA LEU A 70 9.35 6.10 -5.41
C LEU A 70 7.97 5.94 -4.76
N VAL A 71 7.56 6.92 -3.93
CA VAL A 71 6.20 6.95 -3.35
C VAL A 71 5.15 6.99 -4.46
N GLU A 72 5.38 7.78 -5.52
CA GLU A 72 4.52 7.81 -6.71
C GLU A 72 4.37 6.43 -7.37
N LEU A 73 5.48 5.71 -7.58
CA LEU A 73 5.45 4.36 -8.15
C LEU A 73 4.68 3.36 -7.27
N LEU A 74 4.92 3.39 -5.96
CA LEU A 74 4.25 2.50 -5.01
C LEU A 74 2.73 2.72 -5.02
N TRP A 75 2.26 3.97 -4.99
CA TRP A 75 0.83 4.26 -5.09
C TRP A 75 0.23 3.84 -6.44
N ALA A 76 0.99 3.95 -7.54
CA ALA A 76 0.53 3.52 -8.85
C ALA A 76 0.20 2.02 -8.90
N GLU A 77 0.91 1.18 -8.14
CA GLU A 77 0.63 -0.25 -8.01
C GLU A 77 -0.68 -0.57 -7.26
N THR A 78 -1.22 0.37 -6.47
CA THR A 78 -2.50 0.19 -5.77
C THR A 78 -3.72 0.56 -6.61
N SER A 79 -3.49 1.12 -7.80
CA SER A 79 -4.57 1.56 -8.67
C SER A 79 -5.35 0.36 -9.20
N ALA A 80 -6.66 0.34 -8.96
CA ALA A 80 -7.54 -0.64 -9.59
C ALA A 80 -7.44 -0.55 -11.13
N PRO A 81 -7.57 -1.67 -11.86
CA PRO A 81 -7.66 -1.64 -13.31
C PRO A 81 -8.75 -0.67 -13.78
N ALA A 82 -8.49 0.05 -14.86
CA ALA A 82 -9.49 0.94 -15.46
C ALA A 82 -10.77 0.14 -15.78
N GLY A 83 -11.92 0.62 -15.31
CA GLY A 83 -13.21 -0.05 -15.50
C GLY A 83 -13.53 -1.17 -14.50
N ALA A 84 -12.78 -1.27 -13.39
CA ALA A 84 -13.15 -2.15 -12.29
C ALA A 84 -14.61 -1.88 -11.85
N SER A 85 -15.47 -2.86 -12.06
CA SER A 85 -16.90 -2.81 -11.74
C SER A 85 -17.19 -3.69 -10.52
N GLY A 86 -18.26 -3.36 -9.81
CA GLY A 86 -18.69 -4.10 -8.62
C GLY A 86 -19.14 -3.17 -7.49
N PRO A 87 -19.62 -3.75 -6.37
CA PRO A 87 -20.00 -2.99 -5.18
C PRO A 87 -18.84 -2.10 -4.70
N TRP A 88 -19.18 -0.90 -4.21
CA TRP A 88 -18.18 0.04 -3.70
C TRP A 88 -17.35 -0.56 -2.55
N THR A 89 -17.93 -1.44 -1.75
CA THR A 89 -17.25 -2.18 -0.67
C THR A 89 -16.16 -3.11 -1.19
N GLU A 90 -16.43 -3.88 -2.26
CA GLU A 90 -15.44 -4.77 -2.87
C GLU A 90 -14.31 -3.99 -3.54
N ARG A 91 -14.60 -2.81 -4.12
CA ARG A 91 -13.57 -1.92 -4.65
C ARG A 91 -12.66 -1.37 -3.54
N LEU A 92 -13.22 -0.96 -2.41
CA LEU A 92 -12.43 -0.54 -1.25
C LEU A 92 -11.61 -1.69 -0.68
N ARG A 93 -12.21 -2.89 -0.59
CA ARG A 93 -11.50 -4.10 -0.16
C ARG A 93 -10.27 -4.35 -1.03
N GLY A 94 -10.44 -4.34 -2.35
CA GLY A 94 -9.35 -4.50 -3.30
C GLY A 94 -8.25 -3.45 -3.13
N PHE A 95 -8.64 -2.19 -2.89
CA PHE A 95 -7.70 -1.10 -2.64
C PHE A 95 -6.86 -1.32 -1.37
N VAL A 96 -7.50 -1.65 -0.24
CA VAL A 96 -6.79 -1.88 1.03
C VAL A 96 -5.89 -3.11 0.95
N ARG A 97 -6.34 -4.19 0.28
CA ARG A 97 -5.52 -5.37 -0.03
C ARG A 97 -4.29 -5.00 -0.86
N ALA A 98 -4.45 -4.13 -1.85
CA ALA A 98 -3.33 -3.69 -2.68
C ALA A 98 -2.30 -2.89 -1.88
N ILE A 99 -2.74 -2.03 -0.94
CA ILE A 99 -1.85 -1.34 -0.01
C ILE A 99 -1.06 -2.37 0.83
N ARG A 100 -1.73 -3.36 1.42
CA ARG A 100 -1.04 -4.42 2.19
C ARG A 100 -0.05 -5.20 1.32
N ALA A 101 -0.42 -5.52 0.09
CA ALA A 101 0.45 -6.23 -0.85
C ALA A 101 1.74 -5.45 -1.18
N LEU A 102 1.74 -4.11 -1.12
CA LEU A 102 2.97 -3.32 -1.26
C LEU A 102 3.98 -3.64 -0.16
N PHE A 103 3.53 -3.82 1.08
CA PHE A 103 4.43 -4.12 2.20
C PHE A 103 5.06 -5.51 2.06
N HIS A 104 4.34 -6.47 1.48
CA HIS A 104 4.90 -7.80 1.17
C HIS A 104 5.86 -7.77 -0.03
N ARG A 105 5.51 -7.03 -1.08
CA ARG A 105 6.31 -6.95 -2.32
C ARG A 105 7.55 -6.08 -2.18
N HIS A 106 7.44 -4.98 -1.43
CA HIS A 106 8.47 -3.97 -1.27
C HIS A 106 8.77 -3.70 0.21
N PRO A 107 9.21 -4.69 0.99
CA PRO A 107 9.39 -4.54 2.44
C PRO A 107 10.36 -3.42 2.84
N HIS A 108 11.29 -3.06 1.96
CA HIS A 108 12.25 -1.97 2.18
C HIS A 108 11.80 -0.61 1.64
N ALA A 109 10.89 -0.57 0.66
CA ALA A 109 10.43 0.68 0.05
C ALA A 109 9.04 1.11 0.54
N ALA A 110 8.12 0.19 0.84
CA ALA A 110 6.77 0.49 1.32
C ALA A 110 6.72 1.39 2.59
N PRO A 111 7.68 1.32 3.54
CA PRO A 111 7.74 2.29 4.64
C PRO A 111 7.87 3.76 4.19
N LEU A 112 8.29 4.03 2.96
CA LEU A 112 8.30 5.39 2.38
C LEU A 112 6.90 6.00 2.29
N LEU A 113 5.83 5.20 2.26
CA LEU A 113 4.44 5.69 2.26
C LEU A 113 4.09 6.51 3.52
N LEU A 114 4.85 6.36 4.60
CA LEU A 114 4.70 7.16 5.82
C LEU A 114 5.35 8.54 5.73
N ARG A 115 6.07 8.87 4.64
CA ARG A 115 6.69 10.18 4.46
C ARG A 115 5.60 11.25 4.28
N PRO A 116 5.62 12.33 5.08
CA PRO A 116 4.59 13.37 5.02
C PRO A 116 4.72 14.34 3.84
N ASN A 117 5.77 14.20 3.00
CA ASN A 117 6.29 15.34 2.25
C ASN A 117 5.67 15.59 0.87
N VAL A 118 5.05 14.61 0.19
CA VAL A 118 4.44 14.85 -1.14
C VAL A 118 3.28 13.89 -1.41
N LEU A 119 2.17 14.42 -1.90
CA LEU A 119 1.12 13.66 -2.60
C LEU A 119 1.18 14.03 -4.09
N PRO A 120 1.78 13.18 -4.95
CA PRO A 120 1.81 13.42 -6.38
C PRO A 120 0.40 13.55 -6.97
N GLU A 121 0.25 14.31 -8.06
CA GLU A 121 -1.03 14.49 -8.75
C GLU A 121 -1.67 13.15 -9.16
N SER A 122 -0.86 12.18 -9.56
CA SER A 122 -1.29 10.81 -9.87
C SER A 122 -1.94 10.11 -8.68
N VAL A 123 -1.42 10.32 -7.46
CA VAL A 123 -1.98 9.77 -6.21
C VAL A 123 -3.27 10.48 -5.85
N LEU A 124 -3.31 11.81 -5.95
CA LEU A 124 -4.53 12.60 -5.72
C LEU A 124 -5.65 12.21 -6.69
N THR A 125 -5.31 11.96 -7.95
CA THR A 125 -6.25 11.49 -8.98
C THR A 125 -6.79 10.10 -8.64
N ALA A 126 -5.95 9.22 -8.10
CA ALA A 126 -6.40 7.90 -7.64
C ALA A 126 -7.36 8.03 -6.44
N PHE A 127 -7.06 8.88 -5.47
CA PHE A 127 -7.95 9.14 -4.33
C PHE A 127 -9.27 9.78 -4.76
N ASP A 128 -9.26 10.73 -5.69
CA ASP A 128 -10.48 11.35 -6.19
C ASP A 128 -11.45 10.32 -6.80
N ARG A 129 -10.95 9.29 -7.51
CA ARG A 129 -11.78 8.19 -8.02
C ARG A 129 -12.44 7.34 -6.93
N TYR A 130 -11.79 7.19 -5.78
CA TYR A 130 -12.38 6.50 -4.62
C TYR A 130 -13.38 7.40 -3.89
N LEU A 131 -13.10 8.69 -3.80
CA LEU A 131 -14.03 9.68 -3.24
C LEU A 131 -15.29 9.79 -4.12
N GLU A 132 -15.15 9.82 -5.44
CA GLU A 132 -16.25 9.80 -6.40
C GLU A 132 -17.13 8.58 -6.22
N MET A 133 -16.53 7.39 -6.15
CA MET A 133 -17.27 6.15 -5.86
C MET A 133 -18.03 6.21 -4.52
N LEU A 134 -17.43 6.78 -3.48
CA LEU A 134 -18.10 6.93 -2.18
C LEU A 134 -19.24 7.96 -2.25
N ARG A 135 -19.10 9.03 -3.04
CA ARG A 135 -20.18 9.97 -3.32
C ARG A 135 -21.34 9.30 -4.06
N ASP A 136 -21.04 8.47 -5.06
CA ASP A 136 -22.05 7.68 -5.79
C ASP A 136 -22.77 6.66 -4.89
N ALA A 137 -22.06 6.15 -3.88
CA ALA A 137 -22.65 5.36 -2.80
C ALA A 137 -23.45 6.20 -1.79
N GLY A 138 -23.57 7.52 -1.97
CA GLY A 138 -24.41 8.40 -1.15
C GLY A 138 -23.72 9.01 0.08
N PHE A 139 -22.40 8.86 0.23
CA PHE A 139 -21.66 9.53 1.29
C PHE A 139 -21.38 11.00 0.94
N ALA A 140 -21.56 11.91 1.91
CA ALA A 140 -21.15 13.30 1.75
C ALA A 140 -19.62 13.44 1.74
N GLU A 141 -19.10 14.47 1.06
CA GLU A 141 -17.66 14.69 0.85
C GLU A 141 -16.80 14.54 2.13
N PRO A 142 -17.13 15.17 3.28
CA PRO A 142 -16.30 15.04 4.48
C PRO A 142 -16.26 13.59 4.99
N ARG A 143 -17.39 12.88 4.86
CA ARG A 143 -17.51 11.48 5.29
C ARG A 143 -16.76 10.54 4.35
N ALA A 144 -16.84 10.75 3.03
CA ALA A 144 -16.08 9.99 2.05
C ALA A 144 -14.57 10.11 2.32
N ALA A 145 -14.09 11.32 2.62
CA ALA A 145 -12.69 11.56 2.97
C ALA A 145 -12.27 10.90 4.31
N GLU A 146 -13.14 10.89 5.32
CA GLU A 146 -12.91 10.15 6.58
C GLU A 146 -12.80 8.64 6.36
N ILE A 147 -13.71 8.07 5.56
CA ILE A 147 -13.71 6.65 5.20
C ILE A 147 -12.40 6.29 4.49
N LEU A 148 -12.04 7.02 3.44
CA LEU A 148 -10.84 6.72 2.66
C LEU A 148 -9.57 6.82 3.52
N ARG A 149 -9.43 7.87 4.34
CA ARG A 149 -8.28 7.99 5.26
C ARG A 149 -8.22 6.85 6.28
N THR A 150 -9.37 6.43 6.81
CA THR A 150 -9.45 5.30 7.76
C THR A 150 -8.96 4.01 7.13
N LEU A 151 -9.39 3.73 5.90
CA LEU A 151 -9.01 2.51 5.17
C LEU A 151 -7.54 2.53 4.72
N VAL A 152 -7.03 3.67 4.28
CA VAL A 152 -5.60 3.85 3.98
C VAL A 152 -4.76 3.66 5.25
N ALA A 153 -5.17 4.27 6.36
CA ALA A 153 -4.47 4.11 7.64
C ALA A 153 -4.50 2.66 8.13
N TYR A 154 -5.60 1.95 7.94
CA TYR A 154 -5.70 0.52 8.25
C TYR A 154 -4.72 -0.30 7.40
N GLY A 155 -4.73 -0.15 6.07
CA GLY A 155 -3.83 -0.90 5.18
C GLY A 155 -2.35 -0.63 5.45
N ILE A 156 -1.96 0.64 5.60
CA ILE A 156 -0.58 1.03 5.92
C ILE A 156 -0.20 0.54 7.31
N GLY A 157 -1.04 0.78 8.32
CA GLY A 157 -0.77 0.39 9.70
C GLY A 157 -0.61 -1.11 9.86
N TYR A 158 -1.46 -1.90 9.20
CA TYR A 158 -1.36 -3.35 9.20
C TYR A 158 -0.09 -3.83 8.49
N GLY A 159 0.24 -3.27 7.32
CA GLY A 159 1.47 -3.62 6.60
C GLY A 159 2.74 -3.30 7.40
N VAL A 160 2.79 -2.16 8.10
CA VAL A 160 3.90 -1.81 9.01
C VAL A 160 3.98 -2.78 10.19
N MET A 161 2.83 -3.16 10.76
CA MET A 161 2.76 -4.14 11.84
C MET A 161 3.30 -5.49 11.39
N GLU A 162 2.88 -5.98 10.22
CA GLU A 162 3.36 -7.23 9.64
C GLU A 162 4.88 -7.20 9.44
N LEU A 163 5.44 -6.15 8.83
CA LEU A 163 6.90 -6.00 8.69
C LEU A 163 7.62 -6.00 10.04
N SER A 164 7.04 -5.38 11.07
CA SER A 164 7.61 -5.33 12.41
C SER A 164 7.57 -6.70 13.09
N CYS A 165 6.45 -7.41 12.98
CA CYS A 165 6.28 -8.78 13.48
C CYS A 165 7.21 -9.76 12.77
N TYR A 166 7.36 -9.63 11.45
CA TYR A 166 8.33 -10.35 10.64
C TYR A 166 9.76 -10.06 11.08
N SER A 167 10.10 -8.80 11.36
CA SER A 167 11.42 -8.42 11.88
C SER A 167 11.69 -8.99 13.28
N LEU A 168 10.68 -9.06 14.14
CA LEU A 168 10.78 -9.66 15.49
C LEU A 168 10.91 -11.18 15.46
N THR A 169 10.33 -11.84 14.45
CA THR A 169 10.28 -13.30 14.35
C THR A 169 11.29 -13.88 13.37
N GLY A 170 11.81 -13.08 12.44
CA GLY A 170 12.72 -13.49 11.37
C GLY A 170 12.03 -14.11 10.16
N LEU A 171 10.71 -13.98 10.04
CA LEU A 171 9.88 -14.72 9.10
C LEU A 171 9.31 -13.81 8.03
N GLN A 172 9.06 -14.32 6.82
CA GLN A 172 8.42 -13.59 5.74
C GLN A 172 7.12 -14.26 5.25
N GLU A 173 6.86 -15.51 5.68
CA GLU A 173 5.71 -16.34 5.30
C GLU A 173 5.19 -17.21 6.47
N TYR A 174 3.93 -17.65 6.34
CA TYR A 174 3.33 -18.65 7.23
C TYR A 174 3.87 -20.05 6.88
N ASP A 175 4.66 -20.61 7.78
CA ASP A 175 5.19 -21.97 7.70
C ASP A 175 5.04 -22.59 9.11
N PRO A 176 4.54 -23.83 9.26
CA PRO A 176 4.48 -24.51 10.56
C PRO A 176 5.83 -24.53 11.33
N LEU A 177 6.97 -24.51 10.62
CA LEU A 177 8.30 -24.34 11.23
C LEU A 177 8.50 -22.90 11.76
N SER A 178 7.89 -21.93 11.10
CA SER A 178 7.84 -20.51 11.48
C SER A 178 7.06 -20.29 12.78
N GLN A 179 5.95 -21.02 13.00
CA GLN A 179 5.24 -20.96 14.28
C GLN A 179 6.12 -21.42 15.46
N ARG A 180 6.93 -22.47 15.27
CA ARG A 180 7.90 -22.92 16.28
C ARG A 180 8.95 -21.85 16.57
N GLU A 181 9.42 -21.14 15.56
CA GLU A 181 10.36 -20.03 15.72
C GLU A 181 9.74 -18.87 16.48
N ARG A 182 8.48 -18.50 16.18
CA ARG A 182 7.71 -17.52 16.96
C ARG A 182 7.61 -17.91 18.42
N LEU A 183 7.34 -19.19 18.71
CA LEU A 183 7.30 -19.72 20.08
C LEU A 183 8.65 -19.58 20.80
N VAL A 184 9.75 -19.95 20.14
CA VAL A 184 11.10 -19.82 20.72
C VAL A 184 11.44 -18.36 20.99
N ARG A 185 11.19 -17.46 20.04
CA ARG A 185 11.41 -16.02 20.18
C ARG A 185 10.56 -15.43 21.30
N LEU A 186 9.29 -15.81 21.38
CA LEU A 186 8.41 -15.37 22.45
C LEU A 186 8.95 -15.79 23.81
N GLY A 187 9.41 -17.04 23.95
CA GLY A 187 10.05 -17.52 25.18
C GLY A 187 11.30 -16.73 25.58
N GLN A 188 12.04 -16.15 24.62
CA GLN A 188 13.19 -15.28 24.88
C GLN A 188 12.78 -13.86 25.33
N LEU A 189 11.62 -13.38 24.90
CA LEU A 189 11.11 -12.03 25.21
C LEU A 189 10.30 -12.00 26.51
N LEU A 190 9.69 -13.11 26.90
CA LEU A 190 8.85 -13.16 28.10
C LEU A 190 9.69 -13.00 29.39
N PRO A 191 9.25 -12.17 30.35
CA PRO A 191 9.87 -12.08 31.66
C PRO A 191 9.94 -13.44 32.37
N ARG A 192 11.04 -13.69 33.07
CA ARG A 192 11.17 -14.90 33.91
C ARG A 192 10.12 -14.86 35.03
N GLY A 193 9.43 -15.97 35.23
CA GLY A 193 8.38 -16.08 36.26
C GLY A 193 7.06 -15.40 35.88
N ILE A 194 6.84 -15.08 34.59
CA ILE A 194 5.57 -14.53 34.11
C ILE A 194 4.39 -15.45 34.47
N ALA A 195 3.27 -14.85 34.87
CA ALA A 195 2.07 -15.59 35.25
C ALA A 195 1.56 -16.47 34.08
N PRO A 196 1.03 -17.67 34.33
CA PRO A 196 0.54 -18.57 33.29
C PRO A 196 -0.51 -17.93 32.38
N ARG A 197 -1.41 -17.11 32.94
CA ARG A 197 -2.41 -16.38 32.16
C ARG A 197 -1.79 -15.41 31.17
N LEU A 198 -0.72 -14.71 31.55
CA LEU A 198 -0.04 -13.77 30.66
C LEU A 198 0.80 -14.51 29.61
N THR A 199 1.32 -15.69 29.94
CA THR A 199 1.94 -16.60 28.95
C THR A 199 0.90 -17.01 27.91
N GLN A 200 -0.31 -17.39 28.32
CA GLN A 200 -1.39 -17.74 27.40
C GLN A 200 -1.79 -16.56 26.49
N VAL A 201 -1.92 -15.35 27.04
CA VAL A 201 -2.19 -14.15 26.23
C VAL A 201 -1.10 -13.94 25.19
N ALA A 202 0.17 -14.09 25.58
CA ALA A 202 1.30 -13.94 24.67
C ALA A 202 1.28 -15.00 23.55
N MET A 203 0.89 -16.24 23.86
CA MET A 203 0.71 -17.30 22.86
C MET A 203 -0.36 -16.93 21.84
N THR A 204 -1.55 -16.54 22.31
CA THR A 204 -2.67 -16.18 21.43
C THR A 204 -2.34 -14.96 20.56
N MET A 205 -1.70 -13.94 21.12
CA MET A 205 -1.43 -12.70 20.39
C MET A 205 -0.20 -12.78 19.46
N CYS A 206 0.77 -13.66 19.74
CA CYS A 206 2.07 -13.64 19.04
C CYS A 206 2.46 -14.95 18.34
N VAL A 207 1.80 -16.08 18.64
CA VAL A 207 2.13 -17.39 18.06
C VAL A 207 0.97 -17.95 17.23
N GLU A 208 -0.25 -17.83 17.75
CA GLU A 208 -1.49 -18.35 17.15
C GLU A 208 -2.12 -17.37 16.12
N CYS A 209 -1.48 -16.23 15.85
CA CYS A 209 -1.97 -15.27 14.86
C CYS A 209 -1.84 -15.79 13.42
N GLU A 210 -2.81 -15.38 12.59
CA GLU A 210 -2.87 -15.69 11.16
C GLU A 210 -2.98 -14.37 10.38
N PRO A 211 -1.85 -13.79 9.91
CA PRO A 211 -1.82 -12.41 9.43
C PRO A 211 -2.84 -12.08 8.33
N GLU A 212 -3.09 -13.01 7.40
CA GLU A 212 -4.11 -12.83 6.36
C GLU A 212 -5.53 -12.81 6.94
N ALA A 213 -5.86 -13.79 7.79
CA ALA A 213 -7.20 -13.92 8.36
C ALA A 213 -7.50 -12.78 9.33
N ASP A 214 -6.52 -12.39 10.14
CA ASP A 214 -6.61 -11.27 11.07
C ASP A 214 -6.77 -9.92 10.33
N PHE A 215 -6.08 -9.75 9.19
CA PHE A 215 -6.25 -8.59 8.31
C PHE A 215 -7.65 -8.52 7.70
N GLU A 216 -8.15 -9.63 7.14
CA GLU A 216 -9.48 -9.68 6.54
C GLU A 216 -10.58 -9.49 7.59
N PHE A 217 -10.41 -10.05 8.79
CA PHE A 217 -11.35 -9.84 9.90
C PHE A 217 -11.51 -8.36 10.25
N GLY A 218 -10.41 -7.61 10.41
CA GLY A 218 -10.49 -6.18 10.69
C GLY A 218 -11.08 -5.38 9.54
N LEU A 219 -10.76 -5.74 8.28
CA LEU A 219 -11.32 -5.09 7.10
C LEU A 219 -12.82 -5.34 6.96
N ASP A 220 -13.27 -6.56 7.25
CA ASP A 220 -14.68 -6.95 7.29
C ASP A 220 -15.46 -6.12 8.31
N LEU A 221 -14.92 -5.95 9.51
CA LEU A 221 -15.54 -5.12 10.54
C LEU A 221 -15.70 -3.66 10.09
N LEU A 222 -14.67 -3.10 9.44
CA LEU A 222 -14.72 -1.74 8.91
C LEU A 222 -15.78 -1.61 7.81
N LEU A 223 -15.76 -2.49 6.81
CA LEU A 223 -16.69 -2.41 5.67
C LEU A 223 -18.14 -2.67 6.09
N GLN A 224 -18.41 -3.69 6.92
CA GLN A 224 -19.74 -3.95 7.44
C GLN A 224 -20.25 -2.80 8.31
N GLY A 225 -19.37 -2.15 9.07
CA GLY A 225 -19.69 -0.94 9.83
C GLY A 225 -20.17 0.20 8.93
N LEU A 226 -19.52 0.38 7.77
CA LEU A 226 -19.90 1.39 6.78
C LEU A 226 -21.22 1.08 6.08
N GLU A 227 -21.47 -0.18 5.71
CA GLU A 227 -22.75 -0.61 5.12
C GLU A 227 -23.93 -0.39 6.07
N ARG A 228 -23.75 -0.69 7.37
CA ARG A 228 -24.77 -0.43 8.40
C ARG A 228 -24.99 1.07 8.60
N PHE A 229 -23.92 1.86 8.61
CA PHE A 229 -24.01 3.32 8.71
C PHE A 229 -24.78 3.92 7.53
N GLN A 230 -24.57 3.41 6.32
CA GLN A 230 -25.31 3.82 5.12
C GLN A 230 -26.80 3.45 5.25
N SER A 231 -27.10 2.18 5.58
CA SER A 231 -28.47 1.68 5.70
C SER A 231 -29.28 2.39 6.79
N GLY A 232 -28.63 2.73 7.91
CA GLY A 232 -29.25 3.50 9.00
C GLY A 232 -29.64 4.92 8.60
N ARG A 233 -28.87 5.57 7.70
CA ARG A 233 -29.26 6.87 7.16
C ARG A 233 -30.40 6.78 6.15
N ASP A 234 -30.40 5.77 5.29
CA ASP A 234 -31.45 5.61 4.30
C ASP A 234 -32.81 5.38 4.98
N ALA A 235 -32.81 4.68 6.12
CA ALA A 235 -33.98 4.53 6.98
C ALA A 235 -34.43 5.85 7.65
N ASP A 236 -33.49 6.70 8.08
CA ASP A 236 -33.77 8.01 8.71
C ASP A 236 -34.26 9.06 7.70
N GLN A 237 -33.74 9.04 6.47
CA GLN A 237 -34.15 9.94 5.37
C GLN A 237 -35.43 9.47 4.64
N GLY A 238 -35.77 8.19 4.72
CA GLY A 238 -36.96 7.59 4.09
C GLY A 238 -38.24 7.66 4.94
N ALA A 239 -38.19 8.17 6.17
CA ALA A 239 -39.38 8.37 6.99
C ALA A 239 -40.23 9.52 6.43
N PRO A 240 -41.48 9.29 5.97
CA PRO A 240 -42.32 10.36 5.47
C PRO A 240 -42.62 11.34 6.61
N ALA A 241 -42.38 12.63 6.36
CA ALA A 241 -42.80 13.72 7.25
C ALA A 241 -44.31 13.60 7.48
N ALA A 242 -44.69 13.00 8.61
CA ALA A 242 -46.07 12.87 9.04
C ALA A 242 -46.62 14.28 9.30
N ARG A 243 -47.37 14.76 8.31
CA ARG A 243 -48.35 15.85 8.32
C ARG A 243 -48.74 16.33 9.73
N GLU A 244 -48.26 17.50 10.12
CA GLU A 244 -49.05 18.42 10.94
C GLU A 244 -49.95 19.23 9.99
N ALA A 245 -50.97 18.56 9.47
CA ALA A 245 -52.20 19.21 9.06
C ALA A 245 -53.16 19.14 10.25
N THR A 246 -52.96 19.99 11.25
CA THR A 246 -54.05 20.33 12.17
C THR A 246 -54.84 21.44 11.52
N THR A 247 -55.90 20.97 10.86
CA THR A 247 -57.10 21.68 10.44
C THR A 247 -57.45 22.90 11.28
N ARG A 248 -57.55 24.04 10.59
CA ARG A 248 -58.51 25.10 10.86
C ARG A 248 -59.94 24.52 10.81
N GLY A 249 -60.74 24.78 11.85
CA GLY A 249 -62.19 24.56 11.95
C GLY A 249 -62.61 24.96 13.36
N GLU A 250 -63.00 26.23 13.56
CA GLU A 250 -64.39 26.67 13.73
C GLU A 250 -64.91 26.45 15.16
N ASP A 251 -64.78 27.49 16.00
CA ASP A 251 -65.90 28.30 16.54
C ASP A 251 -65.37 29.60 17.17
#